data_AF-A0A397TFH0-F1
#
_entry.id   AF-A0A397TFH0-F1
#
_cell.length_a   1.000
_cell.length_b   1.000
_cell.length_c   1.000
_cell.angle_alpha   90.00
_cell.angle_beta   90.00
_cell.angle_gamma   90.00
#
_symmetry.space_group_name_H-M   'P 1'
#
loop_
_entity.id
_entity.type
_entity.pdbx_description
1 polymer ?
#
loop_
_entity_poly.entity_id
_entity_poly.type
_entity_poly.pdbx_seq_one_letter_code
_entity_poly.pdbx_strand_id
1 'polypeptide(L)'
;MLISFCCTMAVALAVALLIWLFAWTCKHLQSNWFNKWSFLKTAVENVHFLMLGGILRALILFYYPITLFAIYQLALIKDCWLFIFLAVICIVFLSLGVMIFCGYKILQPLKRNELEEYKKPSYALLYGSLYSQYIEDSSFKLTRIWFFIFPITYDFLRALVIGLGQRSAIAQIIGLLITDIIFLILLITYKPFKRPLMSYLKIGVIVLQIVIVILLIPFIGNTPLLYRIIIEYVMKSLQFIITILLVTFAIVALSVVIRNFMKGNEEDKDDNRSLIKEEKM
;
A
#
# COMPACT_ATOMS: atom_id res chain seq x y z
N MET A 1 -19.34 -33.31 -11.62
CA MET A 1 -19.74 -32.15 -12.45
C MET A 1 -20.58 -31.13 -11.68
N LEU A 2 -21.65 -31.52 -10.98
CA LEU A 2 -22.53 -30.59 -10.24
C LEU A 2 -21.83 -29.70 -9.20
N ILE A 3 -20.90 -30.26 -8.42
CA ILE A 3 -20.15 -29.53 -7.39
C ILE A 3 -19.21 -28.47 -8.01
N SER A 4 -18.59 -28.80 -9.15
CA SER A 4 -17.75 -27.87 -9.91
C SER A 4 -18.58 -26.73 -10.50
N PHE A 5 -19.79 -27.03 -10.99
CA PHE A 5 -20.72 -26.03 -11.53
C PHE A 5 -21.24 -25.08 -10.44
N CYS A 6 -21.53 -25.61 -9.26
CA CYS A 6 -21.96 -24.83 -8.10
C CYS A 6 -20.83 -23.90 -7.60
N CYS A 7 -19.58 -24.39 -7.55
CA CYS A 7 -18.43 -23.57 -7.21
C CYS A 7 -18.18 -22.46 -8.24
N THR A 8 -18.29 -22.74 -9.55
CA THR A 8 -18.13 -21.71 -10.57
C THR A 8 -19.23 -20.65 -10.51
N MET A 9 -20.47 -21.06 -10.19
CA MET A 9 -21.60 -20.13 -10.01
C MET A 9 -21.44 -19.26 -8.76
N ALA A 10 -20.98 -19.83 -7.64
CA ALA A 10 -20.71 -19.07 -6.42
C ALA A 10 -19.58 -18.06 -6.61
N VAL A 11 -18.50 -18.44 -7.30
CA VAL A 11 -17.41 -17.53 -7.66
C VAL A 11 -17.90 -16.44 -8.62
N ALA A 12 -18.70 -16.79 -9.63
CA ALA A 12 -19.27 -15.80 -10.56
C ALA A 12 -20.18 -14.79 -9.85
N LEU A 13 -21.00 -15.23 -8.89
CA LEU A 13 -21.86 -14.36 -8.09
C LEU A 13 -21.04 -13.45 -7.15
N ALA A 14 -20.00 -14.00 -6.51
CA ALA A 14 -19.09 -13.20 -5.70
C ALA A 14 -18.38 -12.13 -6.53
N VAL A 15 -17.90 -12.49 -7.73
CA VAL A 15 -17.27 -11.56 -8.68
C VAL A 15 -18.28 -10.51 -9.15
N ALA A 16 -19.53 -10.88 -9.45
CA ALA A 16 -20.57 -9.94 -9.87
C ALA A 16 -20.93 -8.93 -8.75
N LEU A 17 -21.06 -9.40 -7.51
CA LEU A 17 -21.32 -8.54 -6.34
C LEU A 17 -20.16 -7.59 -6.07
N LEU A 18 -18.92 -8.05 -6.27
CA LEU A 18 -17.73 -7.22 -6.12
C LEU A 18 -17.58 -6.20 -7.26
N ILE A 19 -17.90 -6.56 -8.51
CA ILE A 19 -17.95 -5.63 -9.64
C ILE A 19 -19.04 -4.57 -9.39
N TRP A 20 -20.20 -4.96 -8.84
CA TRP A 20 -21.28 -4.03 -8.52
C TRP A 20 -20.88 -3.06 -7.40
N LEU A 21 -20.25 -3.54 -6.32
CA LEU A 21 -19.70 -2.70 -5.25
C LEU A 21 -18.62 -1.75 -5.77
N PHE A 22 -17.76 -2.24 -6.67
CA PHE A 22 -16.73 -1.43 -7.31
C PHE A 22 -17.32 -0.36 -8.24
N ALA A 23 -18.30 -0.72 -9.09
CA ALA A 23 -18.99 0.21 -9.97
C ALA A 23 -19.78 1.27 -9.19
N TRP A 24 -20.43 0.87 -8.08
CA TRP A 24 -21.10 1.78 -7.17
C TRP A 24 -20.11 2.77 -6.52
N THR A 25 -18.96 2.27 -6.07
CA THR A 25 -17.87 3.10 -5.52
C THR A 25 -17.30 4.05 -6.57
N CYS A 26 -17.05 3.58 -7.79
CA CYS A 26 -16.59 4.41 -8.92
C CYS A 26 -17.61 5.47 -9.32
N LYS A 27 -18.89 5.14 -9.41
CA LYS A 27 -19.96 6.09 -9.75
C LYS A 27 -20.11 7.16 -8.67
N HIS A 28 -19.98 6.78 -7.40
CA HIS A 28 -20.02 7.71 -6.29
C HIS A 28 -18.77 8.61 -6.23
N LEU A 29 -17.60 8.08 -6.62
CA LEU A 29 -16.38 8.87 -6.79
C LEU A 29 -16.47 9.84 -7.99
N GLN A 30 -17.01 9.39 -9.12
CA GLN A 30 -17.10 10.15 -10.38
C GLN A 30 -18.05 11.36 -10.28
N SER A 31 -19.19 11.21 -9.59
CA SER A 31 -20.14 12.31 -9.34
C SER A 31 -19.48 13.47 -8.57
N ASN A 32 -18.48 13.19 -7.73
CA ASN A 32 -17.70 14.21 -7.02
C ASN A 32 -16.47 14.72 -7.80
N TRP A 33 -16.08 14.06 -8.89
CA TRP A 33 -14.83 14.30 -9.62
C TRP A 33 -15.00 15.22 -10.83
N PHE A 34 -16.18 15.24 -11.45
CA PHE A 34 -16.43 16.01 -12.69
C PHE A 34 -16.39 17.53 -12.48
N ASN A 35 -16.76 18.04 -11.30
CA ASN A 35 -16.63 19.48 -10.97
C ASN A 35 -15.20 19.92 -10.60
N LYS A 36 -14.25 18.98 -10.43
CA LYS A 36 -12.88 19.28 -9.95
C LYS A 36 -11.83 19.36 -11.05
N TRP A 37 -12.18 19.13 -12.31
CA TRP A 37 -11.24 19.21 -13.42
C TRP A 37 -10.77 20.65 -13.75
N SER A 38 -11.54 21.68 -13.39
CA SER A 38 -11.10 23.09 -13.51
C SER A 38 -10.07 23.50 -12.44
N PHE A 39 -9.98 22.76 -11.32
CA PHE A 39 -9.16 23.05 -10.14
C PHE A 39 -7.71 22.54 -10.26
N LEU A 40 -7.47 21.48 -11.05
CA LEU A 40 -6.11 20.97 -11.35
C LEU A 40 -5.20 22.04 -11.97
N LYS A 41 -5.78 23.06 -12.62
CA LYS A 41 -5.05 24.22 -13.16
C LYS A 41 -4.58 25.20 -12.08
N THR A 42 -5.26 25.29 -10.94
CA THR A 42 -4.94 26.25 -9.86
C THR A 42 -4.00 25.65 -8.81
N ALA A 43 -3.97 24.33 -8.66
CA ALA A 43 -3.01 23.63 -7.79
C ALA A 43 -1.55 23.69 -8.29
N VAL A 44 -1.32 24.30 -9.47
CA VAL A 44 -0.02 24.40 -10.14
C VAL A 44 0.98 25.33 -9.40
N GLU A 45 0.50 26.20 -8.52
CA GLU A 45 1.37 27.22 -7.88
C GLU A 45 2.12 26.72 -6.64
N ASN A 46 1.69 25.61 -6.00
CA ASN A 46 2.39 24.95 -4.87
C ASN A 46 2.80 23.50 -5.19
N VAL A 47 3.12 23.25 -6.47
CA VAL A 47 3.42 21.93 -7.05
C VAL A 47 4.57 21.21 -6.36
N HIS A 48 5.59 21.92 -5.88
CA HIS A 48 6.83 21.27 -5.46
C HIS A 48 6.65 20.34 -4.24
N PHE A 49 5.94 20.78 -3.20
CA PHE A 49 5.68 19.95 -2.01
C PHE A 49 4.67 18.83 -2.28
N LEU A 50 3.66 19.09 -3.11
CA LEU A 50 2.66 18.09 -3.49
C LEU A 50 3.27 16.99 -4.37
N MET A 51 4.12 17.37 -5.33
CA MET A 51 4.89 16.45 -6.16
C MET A 51 5.83 15.61 -5.30
N LEU A 52 6.55 16.22 -4.35
CA LEU A 52 7.49 15.49 -3.50
C LEU A 52 6.77 14.44 -2.62
N GLY A 53 5.62 14.78 -2.02
CA GLY A 53 4.80 13.83 -1.28
C GLY A 53 4.14 12.76 -2.16
N GLY A 54 3.77 13.11 -3.40
CA GLY A 54 3.27 12.18 -4.40
C GLY A 54 4.33 11.16 -4.83
N ILE A 55 5.56 11.63 -5.11
CA ILE A 55 6.71 10.80 -5.46
C ILE A 55 7.03 9.84 -4.31
N LEU A 56 7.03 10.31 -3.05
CA LEU A 56 7.26 9.45 -1.91
C LEU A 56 6.20 8.34 -1.78
N ARG A 57 4.92 8.67 -1.97
CA ARG A 57 3.82 7.67 -2.00
C ARG A 57 3.98 6.66 -3.14
N ALA A 58 4.30 7.14 -4.34
CA ALA A 58 4.56 6.27 -5.49
C ALA A 58 5.76 5.35 -5.20
N LEU A 59 6.84 5.88 -4.63
CA LEU A 59 8.02 5.11 -4.26
C LEU A 59 7.70 4.00 -3.27
N ILE A 60 6.87 4.27 -2.25
CA ILE A 60 6.41 3.24 -1.30
C ILE A 60 5.49 2.22 -1.98
N LEU A 61 4.62 2.65 -2.90
CA LEU A 61 3.73 1.75 -3.63
C LEU A 61 4.51 0.80 -4.56
N PHE A 62 5.54 1.33 -5.25
CA PHE A 62 6.40 0.57 -6.15
C PHE A 62 7.54 -0.15 -5.43
N TYR A 63 7.71 0.04 -4.12
CA TYR A 63 8.75 -0.61 -3.32
C TYR A 63 8.72 -2.14 -3.45
N TYR A 64 7.55 -2.75 -3.22
CA TYR A 64 7.39 -4.20 -3.29
C TYR A 64 7.71 -4.77 -4.70
N PRO A 65 7.10 -4.29 -5.80
CA PRO A 65 7.40 -4.85 -7.13
C PRO A 65 8.85 -4.62 -7.57
N ILE A 66 9.48 -3.48 -7.23
CA ILE A 66 10.90 -3.23 -7.54
C ILE A 66 11.79 -4.20 -6.76
N THR A 67 11.55 -4.35 -5.45
CA THR A 67 12.32 -5.27 -4.60
C THR A 67 12.16 -6.70 -5.07
N LEU A 68 10.92 -7.12 -5.37
CA LEU A 68 10.60 -8.44 -5.91
C LEU A 68 11.36 -8.69 -7.22
N PHE A 69 11.28 -7.76 -8.17
CA PHE A 69 11.96 -7.89 -9.45
C PHE A 69 13.49 -7.98 -9.29
N ALA A 70 14.07 -7.15 -8.42
CA ALA A 70 15.51 -7.14 -8.20
C ALA A 70 16.02 -8.44 -7.57
N ILE A 71 15.35 -8.95 -6.53
CA ILE A 71 15.71 -10.24 -5.92
C ILE A 71 15.46 -11.39 -6.91
N TYR A 72 14.36 -11.34 -7.67
CA TYR A 72 14.04 -12.34 -8.69
C TYR A 72 15.13 -12.41 -9.77
N GLN A 73 15.62 -11.26 -10.24
CA GLN A 73 16.70 -11.19 -11.23
C GLN A 73 18.04 -11.67 -10.67
N LEU A 74 18.31 -11.45 -9.37
CA LEU A 74 19.50 -11.98 -8.70
C LEU A 74 19.45 -13.51 -8.59
N ALA A 75 18.26 -14.07 -8.37
CA ALA A 75 18.06 -15.51 -8.25
C ALA A 75 18.09 -16.22 -9.61
N LEU A 76 17.61 -15.59 -10.69
CA LEU A 76 17.86 -16.04 -12.06
C LEU A 76 19.29 -15.66 -12.44
N ILE A 77 20.24 -16.51 -12.10
CA ILE A 77 21.59 -16.45 -12.67
C ILE A 77 21.47 -16.71 -14.18
N LYS A 78 21.33 -15.63 -14.94
CA LYS A 78 21.58 -15.58 -16.39
C LYS A 78 22.88 -14.82 -16.58
N ASP A 79 23.74 -15.29 -17.48
CA ASP A 79 25.15 -14.91 -17.65
C ASP A 79 25.42 -13.42 -17.98
N CYS A 80 24.39 -12.58 -18.04
CA CYS A 80 24.51 -11.17 -18.38
C CYS A 80 24.79 -10.33 -17.11
N TRP A 81 26.06 -9.98 -16.93
CA TRP A 81 26.59 -9.20 -15.81
C TRP A 81 25.83 -7.91 -15.50
N LEU A 82 25.31 -7.23 -16.55
CA LEU A 82 24.55 -5.98 -16.42
C LEU A 82 23.30 -6.16 -15.53
N PHE A 83 22.54 -7.23 -15.72
CA PHE A 83 21.33 -7.47 -14.94
C PHE A 83 21.62 -7.76 -13.47
N ILE A 84 22.73 -8.43 -13.18
CA ILE A 84 23.17 -8.69 -11.80
C ILE A 84 23.57 -7.36 -11.14
N PHE A 85 24.37 -6.54 -11.84
CA PHE A 85 24.78 -5.23 -11.35
C PHE A 85 23.57 -4.31 -11.07
N LEU A 86 22.61 -4.26 -12.00
CA LEU A 86 21.38 -3.49 -11.85
C LEU A 86 20.53 -3.99 -10.68
N ALA A 87 20.39 -5.32 -10.52
CA ALA A 87 19.66 -5.92 -9.41
C ALA A 87 20.28 -5.57 -8.05
N VAL A 88 21.61 -5.64 -7.94
CA VAL A 88 22.33 -5.29 -6.71
C VAL A 88 22.14 -3.80 -6.37
N ILE A 89 22.25 -2.91 -7.36
CA ILE A 89 21.97 -1.48 -7.15
C ILE A 89 20.54 -1.26 -6.67
N CYS A 90 19.55 -1.90 -7.30
CA CYS A 90 18.15 -1.77 -6.90
C CYS A 90 17.90 -2.27 -5.47
N ILE A 91 18.53 -3.37 -5.05
CA ILE A 91 18.39 -3.88 -3.68
C ILE A 91 19.04 -2.93 -2.68
N VAL A 92 20.30 -2.53 -2.93
CA VAL A 92 21.06 -1.71 -1.97
C VAL A 92 20.51 -0.29 -1.87
N PHE A 93 20.34 0.40 -3.00
CA PHE A 93 19.93 1.81 -3.00
C PHE A 93 18.42 1.98 -2.90
N LEU A 94 17.65 1.18 -3.65
CA LEU A 94 16.22 1.43 -3.83
C LEU A 94 15.38 0.68 -2.80
N SER A 95 15.79 -0.53 -2.39
CA SER A 95 15.09 -1.27 -1.35
C SER A 95 15.59 -0.88 0.04
N LEU A 96 16.85 -1.22 0.37
CA LEU A 96 17.42 -0.95 1.69
C LEU A 96 17.58 0.54 1.97
N GLY A 97 18.09 1.31 0.99
CA GLY A 97 18.26 2.75 1.12
C GLY A 97 16.95 3.50 1.39
N VAL A 98 15.88 3.19 0.66
CA VAL A 98 14.56 3.81 0.88
C VAL A 98 13.98 3.40 2.24
N MET A 99 14.09 2.13 2.63
CA MET A 99 13.65 1.66 3.94
C MET A 99 14.38 2.39 5.08
N ILE A 100 15.71 2.49 5.02
CA ILE A 100 16.53 3.16 6.03
C ILE A 100 16.24 4.67 6.06
N PHE A 101 16.17 5.32 4.90
CA PHE A 101 15.88 6.75 4.80
C PHE A 101 14.50 7.09 5.37
N CYS A 102 13.48 6.31 4.99
CA CYS A 102 12.12 6.49 5.44
C CYS A 102 11.99 6.23 6.95
N GLY A 103 12.60 5.16 7.44
CA GLY A 103 12.69 4.86 8.87
C GLY A 103 13.39 5.97 9.64
N TYR A 104 14.57 6.40 9.21
CA TYR A 104 15.34 7.47 9.85
C TYR A 104 14.53 8.77 9.93
N LYS A 105 13.91 9.22 8.82
CA LYS A 105 13.13 10.47 8.80
C LYS A 105 11.89 10.41 9.68
N ILE A 106 11.23 9.25 9.78
CA ILE A 106 10.07 9.10 10.66
C ILE A 106 10.49 9.06 12.14
N LEU A 107 11.62 8.42 12.44
CA LEU A 107 12.07 8.14 13.80
C LEU A 107 12.92 9.27 14.42
N GLN A 108 13.57 10.09 13.59
CA GLN A 108 14.39 11.22 14.03
C GLN A 108 13.61 12.23 14.91
N PRO A 109 12.46 12.78 14.48
CA PRO A 109 11.68 13.71 15.30
C PRO A 109 11.08 13.03 16.55
N LEU A 110 10.75 11.74 16.46
CA LEU A 110 10.30 10.95 17.61
C LEU A 110 11.40 10.78 18.67
N LYS A 111 12.64 10.49 18.24
CA LYS A 111 13.80 10.37 19.15
C LYS A 111 14.16 11.71 19.80
N ARG A 112 13.93 12.83 19.10
CA ARG A 112 14.23 14.18 19.58
C ARG A 112 13.11 14.79 20.44
N ASN A 113 12.00 14.07 20.65
CA ASN A 113 10.79 14.54 21.34
C ASN A 113 10.20 15.84 20.76
N GLU A 114 10.51 16.16 19.50
CA GLU A 114 10.03 17.35 18.79
C GLU A 114 8.66 17.07 18.16
N LEU A 115 7.68 16.77 19.01
CA LEU A 115 6.31 16.42 18.59
C LEU A 115 5.61 17.54 17.80
N GLU A 116 6.06 18.77 18.01
CA GLU A 116 5.68 19.98 17.27
C GLU A 116 5.96 19.87 15.76
N GLU A 117 6.97 19.10 15.36
CA GLU A 117 7.36 18.98 13.95
C GLU A 117 6.33 18.19 13.13
N TYR A 118 5.62 17.24 13.74
CA TYR A 118 4.52 16.51 13.09
C TYR A 118 3.26 17.36 12.88
N LYS A 119 3.13 18.48 13.62
CA LYS A 119 2.01 19.42 13.47
C LYS A 119 2.19 20.35 12.27
N LYS A 120 3.42 20.49 11.73
CA LYS A 120 3.69 21.35 10.57
C LYS A 120 2.96 20.80 9.33
N PRO A 121 2.16 21.63 8.62
CA PRO A 121 1.38 21.18 7.47
C PRO A 121 2.27 20.62 6.35
N SER A 122 3.48 21.17 6.16
CA SER A 122 4.46 20.69 5.19
C SER A 122 4.96 19.27 5.51
N TYR A 123 5.18 18.94 6.79
CA TYR A 123 5.64 17.61 7.20
C TYR A 123 4.52 16.56 7.04
N ALA A 124 3.28 16.97 7.33
CA ALA A 124 2.08 16.16 7.12
C ALA A 124 1.76 15.88 5.66
N LEU A 125 2.03 16.82 4.75
CA LEU A 125 1.85 16.60 3.32
C LEU A 125 2.85 15.60 2.76
N LEU A 126 4.13 15.74 3.14
CA LEU A 126 5.24 14.93 2.65
C LEU A 126 5.21 13.51 3.22
N TYR A 127 5.23 13.38 4.55
CA TYR A 127 5.36 12.09 5.22
C TYR A 127 4.02 11.53 5.69
N GLY A 128 2.91 12.23 5.45
CA GLY A 128 1.60 11.83 5.95
C GLY A 128 1.16 10.42 5.53
N SER A 129 1.56 9.88 4.36
CA SER A 129 1.20 8.49 4.01
C SER A 129 1.78 7.45 4.95
N LEU A 130 2.93 7.76 5.55
CA LEU A 130 3.72 6.88 6.38
C LEU A 130 3.17 6.80 7.80
N TYR A 131 2.72 7.93 8.33
CA TYR A 131 2.35 8.04 9.75
C TYR A 131 0.86 8.33 9.98
N SER A 132 0.14 8.97 9.04
CA SER A 132 -1.25 9.42 9.30
C SER A 132 -2.22 8.30 9.60
N GLN A 133 -1.90 7.08 9.15
CA GLN A 133 -2.71 5.88 9.40
C GLN A 133 -2.57 5.36 10.83
N TYR A 134 -1.45 5.70 11.49
CA TYR A 134 -1.03 5.21 12.81
C TYR A 134 -1.13 6.27 13.92
N ILE A 135 -1.25 7.56 13.58
CA ILE A 135 -1.41 8.64 14.57
C ILE A 135 -2.86 8.66 15.07
N GLU A 136 -3.02 8.45 16.38
CA GLU A 136 -4.26 8.66 17.11
C GLU A 136 -4.37 10.14 17.52
N ASP A 137 -5.59 10.60 17.79
CA ASP A 137 -5.96 12.02 17.84
C ASP A 137 -5.04 12.91 18.71
N SER A 138 -5.02 14.19 18.34
CA SER A 138 -4.25 15.38 18.79
C SER A 138 -3.75 15.51 20.24
N SER A 139 -4.07 14.59 21.15
CA SER A 139 -3.56 14.55 22.52
C SER A 139 -2.86 13.20 22.80
N PHE A 140 -1.53 13.23 22.81
CA PHE A 140 -0.67 12.25 23.49
C PHE A 140 -0.94 10.76 23.20
N LYS A 141 -0.38 10.25 22.10
CA LYS A 141 0.40 8.98 22.05
C LYS A 141 0.97 8.73 20.64
N LEU A 142 2.21 9.17 20.39
CA LEU A 142 3.02 8.77 19.22
C LEU A 142 3.53 7.32 19.31
N THR A 143 2.96 6.49 20.17
CA THR A 143 3.48 5.18 20.55
C THR A 143 3.47 4.15 19.41
N ARG A 144 2.72 4.41 18.32
CA ARG A 144 2.50 3.43 17.22
C ARG A 144 3.16 3.76 15.88
N ILE A 145 3.89 4.88 15.77
CA ILE A 145 4.52 5.30 14.50
C ILE A 145 5.60 4.30 14.03
N TRP A 146 6.29 3.64 14.97
CA TRP A 146 7.26 2.58 14.69
C TRP A 146 6.66 1.39 13.91
N PHE A 147 5.33 1.23 13.92
CA PHE A 147 4.69 0.11 13.25
C PHE A 147 4.88 0.12 11.73
N PHE A 148 5.21 1.28 11.13
CA PHE A 148 5.49 1.40 9.70
C PHE A 148 6.65 0.50 9.20
N ILE A 149 7.58 0.12 10.09
CA ILE A 149 8.70 -0.76 9.73
C ILE A 149 8.21 -2.17 9.37
N PHE A 150 7.25 -2.71 10.12
CA PHE A 150 6.74 -4.07 9.92
C PHE A 150 6.18 -4.36 8.51
N PRO A 151 5.30 -3.53 7.92
CA PRO A 151 4.81 -3.76 6.56
C PRO A 151 5.92 -3.67 5.51
N ILE A 152 6.89 -2.77 5.64
CA ILE A 152 8.04 -2.72 4.71
C ILE A 152 8.88 -3.97 4.83
N THR A 153 9.20 -4.39 6.06
CA THR A 153 9.99 -5.61 6.30
C THR A 153 9.25 -6.85 5.81
N TYR A 154 7.92 -6.90 5.98
CA TYR A 154 7.08 -7.95 5.44
C TYR A 154 7.15 -8.03 3.91
N ASP A 155 7.00 -6.90 3.21
CA ASP A 155 7.09 -6.82 1.75
C ASP A 155 8.49 -7.26 1.26
N PHE A 156 9.54 -6.88 1.99
CA PHE A 156 10.91 -7.31 1.72
C PHE A 156 11.11 -8.83 1.90
N LEU A 157 10.62 -9.39 3.03
CA LEU A 157 10.70 -10.82 3.32
C LEU A 157 9.95 -11.65 2.27
N ARG A 158 8.75 -11.22 1.87
CA ARG A 158 8.00 -11.86 0.77
C ARG A 158 8.77 -11.85 -0.54
N ALA A 159 9.35 -10.71 -0.91
CA ALA A 159 10.16 -10.60 -2.11
C ALA A 159 11.37 -11.56 -2.06
N LEU A 160 12.00 -11.68 -0.89
CA LEU A 160 13.11 -12.60 -0.65
C LEU A 160 12.70 -14.07 -0.79
N VAL A 161 11.58 -14.47 -0.19
CA VAL A 161 11.05 -15.84 -0.30
C VAL A 161 10.69 -16.17 -1.75
N ILE A 162 10.06 -15.25 -2.49
CA ILE A 162 9.67 -15.50 -3.89
C ILE A 162 10.91 -15.58 -4.80
N GLY A 163 11.89 -14.71 -4.61
CA GLY A 163 13.11 -14.72 -5.40
C GLY A 163 13.97 -15.96 -5.13
N LEU A 164 14.30 -16.24 -3.86
CA LEU A 164 15.15 -17.38 -3.50
C LEU A 164 14.43 -18.74 -3.62
N GLY A 165 13.10 -18.75 -3.51
CA GLY A 165 12.27 -19.95 -3.55
C GLY A 165 12.11 -20.57 -4.95
N GLN A 166 12.68 -19.98 -6.00
CA GLN A 166 12.50 -20.46 -7.39
C GLN A 166 12.88 -21.93 -7.62
N ARG A 167 13.84 -22.46 -6.86
CA ARG A 167 14.30 -23.84 -7.00
C ARG A 167 13.35 -24.87 -6.37
N SER A 168 12.47 -24.45 -5.46
CA SER A 168 11.56 -25.35 -4.75
C SER A 168 10.23 -24.67 -4.47
N ALA A 169 9.19 -25.09 -5.19
CA ALA A 169 7.82 -24.62 -4.98
C ALA A 169 7.33 -24.88 -3.55
N ILE A 170 7.76 -26.00 -2.94
CA ILE A 170 7.43 -26.33 -1.55
C ILE A 170 8.03 -25.29 -0.59
N ALA A 171 9.32 -24.97 -0.76
CA ALA A 171 9.99 -23.98 0.09
C ALA A 171 9.37 -22.58 -0.08
N GLN A 172 8.99 -22.22 -1.31
CA GLN A 172 8.33 -20.96 -1.61
C GLN A 172 6.96 -20.84 -0.92
N ILE A 173 6.11 -21.87 -1.01
CA ILE A 173 4.78 -21.87 -0.38
C ILE A 173 4.91 -21.81 1.14
N ILE A 174 5.76 -22.64 1.74
CA ILE A 174 5.97 -22.66 3.19
C ILE A 174 6.51 -21.31 3.68
N GLY A 175 7.51 -20.74 2.99
CA GLY A 175 8.08 -19.45 3.35
C GLY A 175 7.05 -18.30 3.27
N LEU A 176 6.19 -18.31 2.25
CA LEU A 176 5.12 -17.32 2.10
C LEU A 176 4.08 -17.45 3.22
N LEU A 177 3.65 -18.68 3.52
CA LEU A 177 2.72 -18.96 4.62
C LEU A 177 3.25 -18.48 5.97
N ILE A 178 4.51 -18.81 6.29
CA ILE A 178 5.13 -18.38 7.56
C ILE A 178 5.17 -16.85 7.63
N THR A 179 5.59 -16.20 6.55
CA THR A 179 5.70 -14.73 6.49
C THR A 179 4.33 -14.06 6.66
N ASP A 180 3.30 -14.58 6.01
CA ASP A 180 1.93 -14.06 6.09
C ASP A 180 1.32 -14.27 7.49
N ILE A 181 1.56 -15.42 8.12
CA ILE A 181 1.07 -15.72 9.47
C ILE A 181 1.75 -14.82 10.50
N ILE A 182 3.07 -14.64 10.43
CA ILE A 182 3.80 -13.74 11.34
C ILE A 182 3.22 -12.33 11.23
N PHE A 183 3.01 -11.84 10.01
CA PHE A 183 2.46 -10.51 9.79
C PHE A 183 1.00 -10.38 10.26
N LEU A 184 0.19 -11.42 10.09
CA LEU A 184 -1.17 -11.49 10.61
C LEU A 184 -1.20 -11.40 12.15
N ILE A 185 -0.32 -12.15 12.84
CA ILE A 185 -0.20 -12.12 14.30
C ILE A 185 0.20 -10.72 14.78
N LEU A 186 1.15 -10.08 14.11
CA LEU A 186 1.55 -8.70 14.43
C LEU A 186 0.36 -7.73 14.29
N LEU A 187 -0.45 -7.86 13.25
CA LEU A 187 -1.62 -7.00 13.04
C LEU A 187 -2.72 -7.21 14.07
N ILE A 188 -2.99 -8.45 14.47
CA ILE A 188 -4.00 -8.78 15.48
C ILE A 188 -3.55 -8.29 16.87
N THR A 189 -2.26 -8.43 17.18
CA THR A 189 -1.69 -8.06 18.48
C THR A 189 -1.63 -6.54 18.65
N TYR A 190 -1.09 -5.83 17.67
CA TYR A 190 -0.80 -4.40 17.82
C TYR A 190 -1.95 -3.48 17.38
N LYS A 191 -2.90 -3.97 16.56
CA LYS A 191 -4.03 -3.20 15.99
C LYS A 191 -3.67 -1.74 15.73
N PRO A 192 -2.72 -1.50 14.80
CA PRO A 192 -1.98 -0.26 14.74
C PRO A 192 -2.79 0.91 14.12
N PHE A 193 -3.92 0.63 13.48
CA PHE A 193 -4.67 1.61 12.71
C PHE A 193 -5.62 2.44 13.58
N LYS A 194 -5.66 3.77 13.33
CA LYS A 194 -6.59 4.71 14.00
C LYS A 194 -8.05 4.28 13.86
N ARG A 195 -8.44 3.84 12.66
CA ARG A 195 -9.82 3.41 12.39
C ARG A 195 -9.93 1.89 12.45
N PRO A 196 -10.86 1.32 13.23
CA PRO A 196 -11.01 -0.13 13.34
C PRO A 196 -11.33 -0.76 11.99
N LEU A 197 -12.11 -0.07 11.13
CA LEU A 197 -12.40 -0.50 9.76
C LEU A 197 -11.12 -0.75 8.94
N MET A 198 -10.11 0.11 9.07
CA MET A 198 -8.85 -0.03 8.32
C MET A 198 -8.07 -1.26 8.79
N SER A 199 -8.10 -1.55 10.09
CA SER A 199 -7.51 -2.77 10.64
C SER A 199 -8.21 -4.02 10.12
N TYR A 200 -9.55 -4.03 10.09
CA TYR A 200 -10.32 -5.17 9.56
C TYR A 200 -10.07 -5.38 8.06
N LEU A 201 -10.00 -4.31 7.27
CA LEU A 201 -9.69 -4.41 5.84
C LEU A 201 -8.28 -4.96 5.61
N LYS A 202 -7.28 -4.50 6.35
CA LYS A 202 -5.90 -5.00 6.22
C LYS A 202 -5.78 -6.48 6.62
N ILE A 203 -6.44 -6.87 7.73
CA ILE A 203 -6.52 -8.27 8.15
C ILE A 203 -7.20 -9.11 7.07
N GLY A 204 -8.32 -8.65 6.52
CA GLY A 204 -9.04 -9.35 5.44
C GLY A 204 -8.18 -9.55 4.20
N VAL A 205 -7.40 -8.54 3.79
CA VAL A 205 -6.46 -8.65 2.66
C VAL A 205 -5.41 -9.73 2.92
N ILE A 206 -4.85 -9.82 4.12
CA ILE A 206 -3.82 -10.84 4.44
C ILE A 206 -4.44 -12.23 4.52
N VAL A 207 -5.64 -12.37 5.08
CA VAL A 207 -6.36 -13.65 5.08
C VAL A 207 -6.60 -14.12 3.64
N LEU A 208 -7.02 -13.24 2.74
CA LEU A 208 -7.15 -13.57 1.31
C LEU A 208 -5.81 -13.95 0.67
N GLN A 209 -4.71 -13.29 1.04
CA GLN A 209 -3.37 -13.65 0.58
C GLN A 209 -2.96 -15.05 1.06
N ILE A 210 -3.22 -15.40 2.32
CA ILE A 210 -2.98 -16.74 2.87
C ILE A 210 -3.79 -17.78 2.08
N VAL A 211 -5.07 -17.50 1.81
CA VAL A 211 -5.91 -18.36 0.98
C VAL A 211 -5.29 -18.58 -0.39
N ILE A 212 -4.83 -17.50 -1.06
CA ILE A 212 -4.15 -17.62 -2.36
C ILE A 212 -2.89 -18.51 -2.26
N VAL A 213 -2.08 -18.36 -1.21
CA VAL A 213 -0.89 -19.20 -1.01
C VAL A 213 -1.26 -20.67 -0.76
N ILE A 214 -2.34 -20.94 -0.04
CA ILE A 214 -2.85 -22.31 0.16
C ILE A 214 -3.34 -22.90 -1.18
N LEU A 215 -3.96 -22.09 -2.03
CA LEU A 215 -4.39 -22.50 -3.38
C LEU A 215 -3.20 -22.84 -4.31
N LEU A 216 -1.94 -22.53 -3.94
CA LEU A 216 -0.77 -23.02 -4.67
C LEU A 216 -0.43 -24.49 -4.35
N ILE A 217 -0.87 -25.06 -3.23
CA ILE A 217 -0.51 -26.43 -2.81
C ILE A 217 -0.87 -27.49 -3.87
N PRO A 218 -2.05 -27.46 -4.51
CA PRO A 218 -2.41 -28.39 -5.56
C PRO A 218 -1.49 -28.38 -6.79
N PHE A 219 -0.66 -27.34 -6.98
CA PHE A 219 0.30 -27.29 -8.09
C PHE A 219 1.51 -28.18 -7.87
N ILE A 220 1.82 -28.55 -6.62
CA ILE A 220 2.91 -29.49 -6.31
C ILE A 220 2.48 -30.94 -6.55
N GLY A 221 1.21 -31.27 -6.30
CA GLY A 221 0.68 -32.62 -6.48
C GLY A 221 0.48 -33.01 -7.93
N ASN A 222 0.11 -34.27 -8.19
CA ASN A 222 -0.21 -34.76 -9.55
C ASN A 222 -1.65 -34.43 -9.97
N THR A 223 -2.06 -33.18 -9.75
CA THR A 223 -3.42 -32.72 -10.03
C THR A 223 -3.65 -32.63 -11.54
N PRO A 224 -4.80 -33.11 -12.08
CA PRO A 224 -5.04 -33.07 -13.52
C PRO A 224 -5.03 -31.65 -14.07
N LEU A 225 -4.56 -31.50 -15.32
CA LEU A 225 -4.30 -30.21 -15.95
C LEU A 225 -5.53 -29.27 -15.95
N LEU A 226 -6.73 -29.83 -16.16
CA LEU A 226 -7.99 -29.09 -16.16
C LEU A 226 -8.24 -28.39 -14.81
N TYR A 227 -8.00 -29.07 -13.68
CA TYR A 227 -8.18 -28.49 -12.35
C TYR A 227 -7.13 -27.42 -12.04
N ARG A 228 -5.88 -27.58 -12.50
CA ARG A 228 -4.84 -26.55 -12.31
C ARG A 228 -5.21 -25.24 -13.00
N ILE A 229 -5.72 -25.30 -14.23
CA ILE A 229 -6.15 -24.11 -14.98
C ILE A 229 -7.29 -23.40 -14.25
N ILE A 230 -8.28 -24.15 -13.74
CA ILE A 230 -9.39 -23.58 -12.96
C ILE A 230 -8.86 -22.87 -11.71
N ILE A 231 -7.98 -23.52 -10.94
CA ILE A 231 -7.41 -22.94 -9.71
C ILE A 231 -6.57 -21.69 -10.05
N GLU A 232 -5.78 -21.73 -11.12
CA GLU A 232 -5.00 -20.58 -11.59
C GLU A 232 -5.90 -19.37 -11.91
N TYR A 233 -7.00 -19.61 -12.61
CA TYR A 233 -7.97 -18.56 -12.93
C TYR A 233 -8.59 -17.96 -11.67
N VAL A 234 -8.97 -18.80 -10.70
CA VAL A 234 -9.51 -18.36 -9.40
C VAL A 234 -8.47 -17.51 -8.64
N MET A 235 -7.22 -17.97 -8.56
CA MET A 235 -6.15 -17.22 -7.89
C MET A 235 -5.90 -15.86 -8.56
N LYS A 236 -5.81 -15.82 -9.89
CA LYS A 236 -5.64 -14.55 -10.64
C LYS A 236 -6.82 -13.62 -10.43
N SER A 237 -8.04 -14.13 -10.41
CA SER A 237 -9.25 -13.35 -10.14
C SER A 237 -9.23 -12.75 -8.73
N LEU A 238 -8.91 -13.54 -7.71
CA LEU A 238 -8.76 -13.06 -6.32
C LEU A 238 -7.68 -11.99 -6.21
N GLN A 239 -6.52 -12.21 -6.83
CA GLN A 239 -5.42 -11.25 -6.83
C GLN A 239 -5.80 -9.93 -7.53
N PHE A 240 -6.56 -10.01 -8.63
CA PHE A 240 -7.05 -8.84 -9.35
C PHE A 240 -7.98 -7.99 -8.47
N ILE A 241 -8.89 -8.64 -7.74
CA ILE A 241 -9.80 -7.96 -6.78
C ILE A 241 -9.01 -7.24 -5.68
N ILE A 242 -8.03 -7.92 -5.07
CA ILE A 242 -7.18 -7.31 -4.01
C ILE A 242 -6.43 -6.10 -4.56
N THR A 243 -5.90 -6.22 -5.79
CA THR A 243 -5.16 -5.13 -6.44
C THR A 243 -6.06 -3.91 -6.69
N ILE A 244 -7.28 -4.12 -7.18
CA ILE A 244 -8.27 -3.04 -7.36
C ILE A 244 -8.60 -2.35 -6.04
N LEU A 245 -8.81 -3.13 -4.97
CA LEU A 245 -9.10 -2.60 -3.64
C LEU A 245 -7.95 -1.72 -3.12
N LEU A 246 -6.70 -2.18 -3.27
CA LEU A 246 -5.50 -1.44 -2.88
C LEU A 246 -5.34 -0.15 -3.69
N VAL A 247 -5.54 -0.19 -5.01
CA VAL A 247 -5.44 0.99 -5.88
C VAL A 247 -6.52 2.00 -5.53
N THR A 248 -7.75 1.56 -5.28
CA THR A 248 -8.85 2.45 -4.86
C THR A 248 -8.53 3.12 -3.53
N PHE A 249 -8.00 2.35 -2.56
CA PHE A 249 -7.56 2.91 -1.29
C PHE A 249 -6.45 3.95 -1.47
N ALA A 250 -5.46 3.68 -2.32
CA ALA A 250 -4.38 4.62 -2.63
C ALA A 250 -4.91 5.92 -3.26
N ILE A 251 -5.87 5.82 -4.19
CA ILE A 251 -6.53 6.99 -4.81
C ILE A 251 -7.31 7.79 -3.78
N VAL A 252 -8.09 7.14 -2.91
CA VAL A 252 -8.85 7.81 -1.85
C VAL A 252 -7.90 8.52 -0.88
N ALA A 253 -6.83 7.86 -0.45
CA ALA A 253 -5.81 8.46 0.42
C ALA A 253 -5.18 9.71 -0.24
N LEU A 254 -4.85 9.64 -1.52
CA LEU A 254 -4.36 10.79 -2.28
C LEU A 254 -5.39 11.91 -2.33
N SER A 255 -6.66 11.58 -2.58
CA SER A 255 -7.75 12.57 -2.66
C SER A 255 -8.01 13.32 -1.35
N VAL A 256 -7.88 12.63 -0.20
CA VAL A 256 -8.02 13.23 1.13
C VAL A 256 -6.89 14.20 1.42
N VAL A 257 -5.66 13.85 1.07
CA VAL A 257 -4.50 14.72 1.24
C VAL A 257 -4.68 16.01 0.42
N ILE A 258 -5.13 15.88 -0.83
CA ILE A 258 -5.45 17.04 -1.68
C ILE A 258 -6.55 17.89 -1.03
N ARG A 259 -7.60 17.29 -0.46
CA ARG A 259 -8.67 18.05 0.23
C ARG A 259 -8.18 18.80 1.46
N ASN A 260 -7.35 18.18 2.29
CA ASN A 260 -6.79 18.83 3.48
C ASN A 260 -5.86 19.99 3.11
N PHE A 261 -5.14 19.88 2.01
CA PHE A 261 -4.35 20.98 1.47
C PHE A 261 -5.20 22.17 1.05
N MET A 262 -6.38 21.94 0.47
CA MET A 262 -7.30 23.03 0.10
C MET A 262 -7.78 23.83 1.31
N LYS A 263 -8.17 23.13 2.39
CA LYS A 263 -8.64 23.81 3.60
C LYS A 263 -7.58 24.72 4.24
N GLY A 264 -6.33 24.25 4.29
CA GLY A 264 -5.24 25.08 4.83
C GLY A 264 -4.99 26.37 4.02
N ASN A 265 -5.10 26.30 2.70
CA ASN A 265 -4.94 27.49 1.84
C ASN A 265 -6.14 28.45 1.90
N GLU A 266 -7.34 27.95 2.22
CA GLU A 266 -8.53 28.80 2.40
C GLU A 266 -8.43 29.58 3.72
N GLU A 267 -7.98 28.94 4.79
CA GLU A 267 -7.77 29.58 6.11
C GLU A 267 -6.69 30.67 6.05
N ASP A 268 -5.54 30.42 5.41
CA ASP A 268 -4.47 31.41 5.22
C ASP A 268 -4.94 32.63 4.39
N LYS A 269 -5.80 32.42 3.40
CA LYS A 269 -6.33 33.51 2.56
C LYS A 269 -7.32 34.38 3.31
N ASP A 270 -8.12 33.81 4.21
CA ASP A 270 -9.07 34.57 5.01
C ASP A 270 -8.33 35.40 6.08
N ASP A 271 -7.31 34.83 6.73
CA ASP A 271 -6.51 35.53 7.74
C ASP A 271 -5.78 36.75 7.16
N ASN A 272 -5.15 36.58 6.00
CA ASN A 272 -4.49 37.68 5.28
C ASN A 272 -5.50 38.77 4.84
N ARG A 273 -6.74 38.38 4.51
CA ARG A 273 -7.79 39.30 4.10
C ARG A 273 -8.38 40.07 5.30
N SER A 274 -8.41 39.49 6.51
CA SER A 274 -8.74 40.21 7.75
C SER A 274 -7.67 41.21 8.15
N LEU A 275 -6.39 40.86 8.06
CA LEU A 275 -5.28 41.77 8.39
C LEU A 275 -5.28 43.02 7.50
N ILE A 276 -5.53 42.86 6.19
CA ILE A 276 -5.64 43.99 5.24
C ILE A 276 -6.86 44.88 5.53
N LYS A 277 -7.93 44.34 6.16
CA LYS A 277 -9.09 45.14 6.57
C LYS A 277 -8.82 45.94 7.84
N GLU A 278 -8.08 45.39 8.79
CA GLU A 278 -7.68 46.10 10.01
C GLU A 278 -6.69 47.23 9.73
N GLU A 279 -5.77 47.05 8.77
CA GLU A 279 -4.79 48.09 8.40
C GLU A 279 -5.41 49.28 7.63
N LYS A 280 -6.65 49.12 7.14
CA LYS A 280 -7.39 50.16 6.40
C LYS A 280 -8.44 50.91 7.23
N MET A 281 -8.60 50.55 8.50
CA MET A 281 -9.54 51.18 9.44
C MET A 281 -8.77 52.08 10.42
#